data_AF-A0A933AV18-F1
#
_entry.id   AF-A0A933AV18-F1
#
_cell.length_a   1.000
_cell.length_b   1.000
_cell.length_c   1.000
_cell.angle_alpha   90.00
_cell.angle_beta   90.00
_cell.angle_gamma   90.00
#
_symmetry.space_group_name_H-M   'P 1'
#
loop_
_entity.id
_entity.type
_entity.pdbx_description
1 polymer ?
#
loop_
_entity_poly.entity_id
_entity_poly.type
_entity_poly.pdbx_seq_one_letter_code
_entity_poly.pdbx_strand_id
1 'polypeptide(L)'
;MDKVFSARVDEAVLDEMSRVAGKLGVTKRQFLEEAIRLRVQQFSRREDADVWAETVGAWRRRRESATATIRTARRQFQKSFERHHGRS
;
A
#
# COMPACT_ATOMS: atom_id res chain seq x y z
N MET A 1 11.58 13.30 -12.93
CA MET A 1 11.29 13.20 -14.38
C MET A 1 9.93 13.83 -14.57
N ASP A 2 9.81 14.86 -15.41
CA ASP A 2 8.58 15.63 -15.52
C ASP A 2 7.66 15.03 -16.58
N LYS A 3 6.35 15.05 -16.32
CA LYS A 3 5.32 14.50 -17.21
C LYS A 3 4.30 15.58 -17.52
N VAL A 4 3.78 15.58 -18.74
CA VAL A 4 2.69 16.47 -19.15
C VAL A 4 1.37 15.88 -18.64
N PHE A 5 0.58 16.69 -17.96
CA PHE A 5 -0.77 16.38 -17.50
C PHE A 5 -1.72 17.44 -18.03
N SER A 6 -2.84 17.01 -18.63
CA SER A 6 -3.90 17.90 -19.09
C SER A 6 -5.26 17.43 -18.56
N ALA A 7 -6.05 18.37 -18.07
CA ALA A 7 -7.40 18.13 -17.58
C ALA A 7 -8.26 19.37 -17.81
N ARG A 8 -9.57 19.18 -18.01
CA ARG A 8 -10.55 20.28 -18.01
C ARG A 8 -10.88 20.61 -16.55
N VAL A 9 -10.79 21.89 -16.20
CA VAL A 9 -11.07 22.42 -14.86
C VAL A 9 -11.99 23.61 -15.03
N ASP A 10 -12.89 23.81 -14.07
CA ASP A 10 -13.74 24.98 -14.02
C ASP A 10 -12.91 26.28 -13.93
N GLU A 11 -13.35 27.32 -14.63
CA GLU A 11 -12.64 28.59 -14.71
C GLU A 11 -12.50 29.27 -13.35
N ALA A 12 -13.55 29.25 -12.52
CA ALA A 12 -13.51 29.86 -11.19
C ALA A 12 -12.49 29.15 -10.29
N VAL A 13 -12.35 27.83 -10.42
CA VAL A 13 -11.35 27.04 -9.69
C VAL A 13 -9.93 27.41 -10.15
N LEU A 14 -9.72 27.62 -11.46
CA LEU A 14 -8.43 28.04 -11.99
C LEU A 14 -8.03 29.43 -11.50
N ASP A 15 -8.99 30.35 -11.41
CA ASP A 15 -8.78 31.71 -10.89
C ASP A 15 -8.45 31.70 -9.40
N GLU A 16 -9.19 30.90 -8.61
CA GLU A 16 -8.92 30.74 -7.19
C GLU A 16 -7.51 30.17 -6.95
N MET A 17 -7.13 29.12 -7.68
CA MET A 17 -5.79 28.55 -7.62
C MET A 17 -4.72 29.60 -7.97
N SER A 18 -4.97 30.41 -9.01
CA SER A 18 -4.02 31.45 -9.45
C SER A 18 -3.83 32.52 -8.38
N ARG A 19 -4.92 32.96 -7.75
CA ARG A 19 -4.91 33.94 -6.65
C ARG A 19 -4.17 33.41 -5.43
N VAL A 20 -4.41 32.16 -5.04
CA VAL A 20 -3.76 31.55 -3.87
C VAL A 20 -2.28 31.30 -4.13
N ALA A 21 -1.93 30.75 -5.30
CA ALA A 21 -0.53 30.53 -5.69
C ALA A 21 0.26 31.86 -5.68
N GLY A 22 -0.33 32.94 -6.20
CA GLY A 22 0.27 34.28 -6.14
C GLY A 22 0.51 34.79 -4.72
N LYS A 23 -0.46 34.59 -3.80
CA LYS A 23 -0.31 34.95 -2.38
C LYS A 23 0.77 34.14 -1.66
N LEU A 24 0.93 32.88 -2.02
CA LEU A 24 1.92 31.97 -1.44
C LEU A 24 3.30 32.10 -2.08
N GLY A 25 3.43 32.85 -3.19
CA GLY A 25 4.69 32.98 -3.92
C GLY A 25 5.15 31.69 -4.61
N VAL A 26 4.21 30.79 -4.93
CA VAL A 26 4.50 29.50 -5.58
C VAL A 26 3.92 29.44 -6.98
N THR A 27 4.44 28.54 -7.80
CA THR A 27 3.87 28.30 -9.14
C THR A 27 2.58 27.46 -9.05
N LYS A 28 1.70 27.59 -10.06
CA LYS A 28 0.49 26.74 -10.18
C LYS A 28 0.83 25.24 -10.14
N ARG A 29 1.96 24.84 -10.74
CA ARG A 29 2.48 23.47 -10.71
C ARG A 29 2.81 23.02 -9.30
N GLN A 30 3.61 23.80 -8.56
CA GLN A 30 3.98 23.48 -7.18
C GLN A 30 2.75 23.38 -6.30
N PHE A 31 1.83 24.35 -6.40
CA PHE A 31 0.57 24.33 -5.67
C PHE A 31 -0.23 23.05 -5.93
N LEU A 32 -0.37 22.65 -7.21
CA LEU A 32 -1.10 21.43 -7.57
C LEU A 32 -0.41 20.16 -7.05
N GLU A 33 0.92 20.06 -7.19
CA GLU A 33 1.69 18.91 -6.69
C GLU A 33 1.58 18.78 -5.17
N GLU A 34 1.66 19.90 -4.44
CA GLU A 34 1.50 19.94 -2.98
C GLU A 34 0.09 19.54 -2.57
N ALA A 35 -0.94 20.07 -3.24
CA ALA A 35 -2.33 19.72 -2.98
C ALA A 35 -2.59 18.23 -3.19
N ILE A 36 -2.05 17.64 -4.26
CA ILE A 36 -2.14 16.19 -4.53
C ILE A 36 -1.46 15.40 -3.39
N ARG A 37 -0.23 15.77 -2.99
CA ARG A 37 0.48 15.09 -1.89
C ARG A 37 -0.27 15.18 -0.57
N LEU A 38 -0.79 16.37 -0.23
CA LEU A 38 -1.59 16.58 0.98
C LEU A 38 -2.86 15.73 0.96
N ARG A 39 -3.54 15.65 -0.19
CA ARG A 39 -4.75 14.85 -0.33
C ARG A 39 -4.45 13.36 -0.18
N VAL A 40 -3.37 12.87 -0.79
CA VAL A 40 -2.90 11.49 -0.61
C VAL A 40 -2.59 11.21 0.85
N GLN A 41 -1.83 12.07 1.54
CA GLN A 41 -1.53 11.89 2.96
C GLN A 41 -2.78 11.85 3.84
N GLN A 42 -3.79 12.68 3.55
CA GLN A 42 -5.06 12.66 4.28
C GLN A 42 -5.84 11.36 4.04
N PHE A 43 -5.76 10.79 2.84
CA PHE A 43 -6.36 9.49 2.54
C PHE A 43 -5.58 8.34 3.15
N SER A 44 -4.25 8.31 3.02
CA SER A 44 -3.41 7.29 3.64
C SER A 44 -3.55 7.29 5.17
N ARG A 45 -3.64 8.46 5.83
CA ARG A 45 -3.92 8.52 7.27
C ARG A 45 -5.34 8.06 7.64
N ARG A 46 -6.30 8.09 6.71
CA ARG A 46 -7.64 7.50 6.88
C ARG A 46 -7.65 5.99 6.59
N GLU A 47 -6.77 5.53 5.70
CA GLU A 47 -6.63 4.13 5.23
C GLU A 47 -5.49 3.37 5.94
N ASP A 48 -4.76 3.98 6.88
CA ASP A 48 -3.92 3.27 7.85
C ASP A 48 -4.73 2.30 8.74
N ALA A 49 -6.06 2.28 8.58
CA ALA A 49 -6.84 1.06 8.71
C ALA A 49 -6.50 0.07 7.58
N ASP A 50 -5.32 -0.53 7.71
CA ASP A 50 -5.04 -1.92 7.33
C ASP A 50 -4.41 -2.18 5.93
N VAL A 51 -3.29 -1.51 5.62
CA VAL A 51 -2.32 -1.97 4.60
C VAL A 51 -1.90 -3.44 4.84
N TRP A 52 -1.94 -3.88 6.10
CA TRP A 52 -1.78 -5.29 6.46
C TRP A 52 -3.00 -6.12 5.98
N ALA A 53 -4.26 -5.74 6.16
CA ALA A 53 -5.39 -6.47 5.59
C ALA A 53 -5.32 -6.61 4.06
N GLU A 54 -4.80 -5.62 3.34
CA GLU A 54 -4.66 -5.75 1.89
C GLU A 54 -3.56 -6.75 1.49
N THR A 55 -2.46 -6.82 2.26
CA THR A 55 -1.31 -7.68 1.95
C THR A 55 -1.36 -9.06 2.61
N VAL A 56 -1.73 -9.16 3.88
CA VAL A 56 -1.92 -10.43 4.62
C VAL A 56 -3.35 -10.98 4.56
N GLY A 57 -4.35 -10.20 4.16
CA GLY A 57 -5.73 -10.70 3.98
C GLY A 57 -5.92 -11.66 2.80
N ALA A 58 -4.92 -11.77 1.91
CA ALA A 58 -4.87 -12.79 0.87
C ALA A 58 -4.65 -14.21 1.45
N TRP A 59 -4.02 -14.35 2.62
CA TRP A 59 -3.80 -15.65 3.26
C TRP A 59 -4.96 -16.00 4.20
N ARG A 60 -6.14 -16.29 3.65
CA ARG A 60 -7.24 -16.87 4.42
C ARG A 60 -7.01 -18.37 4.58
N ARG A 61 -6.48 -18.83 5.73
CA ARG A 61 -6.50 -20.26 6.11
C ARG A 61 -7.95 -20.68 6.38
N ARG A 62 -8.74 -20.96 5.34
CA ARG A 62 -10.17 -21.25 5.47
C ARG A 62 -10.47 -22.63 6.08
N ARG A 63 -9.53 -23.57 6.09
CA ARG A 63 -9.78 -24.96 6.49
C ARG A 63 -8.70 -25.66 7.32
N GLU A 64 -7.51 -25.07 7.49
CA GLU A 64 -6.43 -25.71 8.24
C GLU A 64 -5.99 -24.81 9.39
N SER A 65 -6.06 -25.33 10.62
CA SER A 65 -5.51 -24.63 11.79
C SER A 65 -3.99 -24.59 11.68
N ALA A 66 -3.36 -23.50 12.12
CA ALA A 66 -1.91 -23.40 12.15
C ALA A 66 -1.25 -24.58 12.89
N THR A 67 -1.91 -25.08 13.93
CA THR A 67 -1.49 -26.25 14.71
C THR A 67 -1.47 -27.53 13.87
N ALA A 68 -2.44 -27.74 12.99
CA ALA A 68 -2.48 -28.89 12.09
C ALA A 68 -1.35 -28.82 11.06
N THR A 69 -1.11 -27.66 10.44
CA THR A 69 -0.03 -27.45 9.48
C THR A 69 1.35 -27.70 10.11
N ILE A 70 1.60 -27.14 11.31
CA ILE A 70 2.87 -27.31 12.03
C ILE A 70 3.10 -28.80 12.35
N ARG A 71 2.07 -29.52 12.80
CA ARG A 71 2.16 -30.95 13.10
C ARG A 71 2.50 -31.77 11.86
N THR A 72 1.87 -31.47 10.73
CA THR A 72 2.15 -32.14 9.45
C THR A 72 3.56 -31.86 8.97
N ALA A 73 4.01 -30.60 9.02
CA ALA A 73 5.36 -30.21 8.64
C ALA A 73 6.43 -30.93 9.47
N ARG A 74 6.26 -30.97 10.80
CA ARG A 74 7.16 -31.71 11.71
C ARG A 74 7.21 -33.20 11.39
N ARG A 75 6.07 -33.84 11.12
CA ARG A 75 6.02 -35.26 10.76
C ARG A 75 6.71 -35.55 9.44
N GLN A 76 6.52 -34.71 8.43
CA GLN A 76 7.18 -34.88 7.13
C GLN A 76 8.69 -34.68 7.23
N PHE A 77 9.11 -33.65 7.97
CA PHE A 77 10.52 -33.41 8.26
C PHE A 77 11.16 -34.60 8.98
N GLN A 78 10.54 -35.09 10.06
CA GLN A 78 11.03 -36.24 10.82
C GLN A 78 11.18 -37.49 9.95
N LYS A 79 10.17 -37.81 9.13
CA LYS A 79 10.24 -38.96 8.20
C LYS A 79 11.36 -38.82 7.17
N SER A 80 11.57 -37.61 6.65
CA SER A 80 12.65 -37.34 5.71
C SER A 80 14.01 -37.47 6.40
N PHE A 81 14.12 -36.95 7.62
CA PHE A 81 15.34 -37.00 8.41
C PHE A 81 15.72 -38.44 8.78
N GLU A 82 14.78 -39.23 9.28
CA GLU A 82 14.98 -40.66 9.57
C GLU A 82 15.35 -41.46 8.32
N ARG A 83 14.80 -41.10 7.14
CA ARG A 83 15.16 -41.76 5.87
C ARG A 83 16.61 -41.50 5.46
N HIS A 84 17.12 -40.29 5.71
CA HIS A 84 18.47 -39.89 5.30
C HIS A 84 19.53 -40.14 6.38
N HIS A 85 19.15 -40.18 7.66
CA HIS A 85 20.08 -40.29 8.80
C HIS A 85 19.83 -41.51 9.69
N GLY A 86 18.80 -42.31 9.43
CA GLY A 86 18.43 -43.50 10.24
C GLY A 86 19.09 -44.82 9.82
N ARG A 87 20.13 -44.79 8.97
CA ARG A 87 21.06 -45.91 8.83
C ARG A 87 22.38 -45.55 9.50
N SER A 88 22.44 -45.84 10.80
CA SER A 88 23.66 -46.17 11.52
C SER A 88 23.43 -47.45 12.31
#